data_AF-A0A1B6BZ06-F1
#
_entry.id   AF-A0A1B6BZ06-F1
#
_cell.length_a   1.000
_cell.length_b   1.000
_cell.length_c   1.000
_cell.angle_alpha   90.00
_cell.angle_beta   90.00
_cell.angle_gamma   90.00
#
_symmetry.space_group_name_H-M   'P 1'
#
loop_
_entity.id
_entity.type
_entity.pdbx_description
1 polymer ?
#
loop_
_entity_poly.entity_id
_entity_poly.type
_entity_poly.pdbx_seq_one_letter_code
_entity_poly.pdbx_strand_id
1 'polypeptide(L)'
;EFKCCWFLLTTDGVFHRYSSESCHQGIDNVYLMLDPQLHPIPPDTSCQQSVQIFEQHKMLAEEYLRVQTEMTYLSHHMEKLSERLSLTAEQQNEEEQVRRLQNEKVN
;
A
#
# COMPACT_ATOMS: atom_id res chain seq x y z
N GLU A 1 12.72 -10.42 -3.43
CA GLU A 1 12.02 -10.61 -2.13
C GLU A 1 12.52 -9.56 -1.14
N PHE A 2 11.79 -8.45 -1.00
CA PHE A 2 12.02 -7.45 0.05
C PHE A 2 10.89 -7.54 1.08
N LYS A 3 10.82 -8.70 1.74
CA LYS A 3 9.89 -8.99 2.82
C LYS A 3 10.63 -8.86 4.15
N CYS A 4 10.57 -7.71 4.80
CA CYS A 4 10.82 -7.62 6.23
C CYS A 4 9.94 -6.52 6.85
N CYS A 5 9.08 -6.93 7.78
CA CYS A 5 8.58 -6.18 8.95
C CYS A 5 7.17 -5.56 8.99
N TRP A 6 6.33 -5.56 7.94
CA TRP A 6 4.90 -5.16 8.08
C TRP A 6 3.91 -6.34 8.01
N PHE A 7 4.40 -7.52 8.36
CA PHE A 7 3.64 -8.76 8.39
C PHE A 7 2.77 -8.85 9.67
N LEU A 8 1.62 -8.17 9.68
CA LEU A 8 0.44 -8.54 10.46
C LEU A 8 -0.79 -8.20 9.59
N LEU A 9 -1.35 -9.16 8.84
CA LEU A 9 -2.51 -9.94 9.27
C LEU A 9 -3.59 -9.08 9.95
N THR A 10 -4.60 -8.67 9.18
CA THR A 10 -5.96 -8.62 9.71
C THR A 10 -6.78 -9.67 8.96
N THR A 11 -7.25 -10.66 9.72
CA THR A 11 -8.07 -11.78 9.24
C THR A 11 -9.48 -11.36 8.82
N ASP A 12 -9.89 -10.11 9.11
CA ASP A 12 -11.29 -9.71 9.02
C ASP A 12 -11.54 -8.46 8.14
N GLY A 13 -10.57 -8.02 7.33
CA GLY A 13 -10.82 -7.05 6.25
C GLY A 13 -11.26 -5.64 6.68
N VAL A 14 -11.14 -5.27 7.96
CA VAL A 14 -11.43 -3.92 8.47
C VAL A 14 -10.14 -3.27 8.95
N PHE A 15 -9.82 -2.10 8.40
CA PHE A 15 -8.70 -1.28 8.86
C PHE A 15 -9.17 -0.38 10.01
N HIS A 16 -8.67 -0.66 11.22
CA HIS A 16 -8.58 0.38 12.24
C HIS A 16 -7.40 1.28 11.88
N ARG A 17 -7.67 2.58 11.67
CA ARG A 17 -6.64 3.62 11.74
C ARG A 17 -6.12 3.65 13.18
N TYR A 18 -5.21 2.74 13.50
CA TYR A 18 -4.50 2.77 14.76
C TYR A 18 -3.48 3.91 14.65
N SER A 19 -3.93 5.11 14.99
CA SER A 19 -3.06 6.22 15.37
C SER A 19 -2.42 5.85 16.71
N SER A 20 -1.61 4.80 16.72
CA SER A 20 -0.69 4.56 17.82
C SER A 20 0.47 5.52 17.60
N GLU A 21 0.50 6.60 18.37
CA GLU A 21 1.67 7.47 18.50
C GLU A 21 2.92 6.73 19.05
N SER A 22 2.86 5.40 19.23
CA SER A 22 3.88 4.59 19.89
C SER A 22 4.61 3.57 18.98
N CYS A 23 4.39 3.54 17.66
CA CYS A 23 5.22 2.72 16.75
C CYS A 23 6.47 3.45 16.23
N HIS A 24 6.65 4.73 16.56
CA HIS A 24 7.78 5.58 16.16
C HIS A 24 9.14 5.18 16.78
N GLN A 25 9.21 4.09 17.55
CA GLN A 25 10.48 3.58 18.05
C GLN A 25 10.95 2.41 17.18
N GLY A 26 11.93 2.68 16.34
CA GLY A 26 13.06 1.74 16.28
C GLY A 26 13.46 1.16 14.94
N ILE A 27 13.44 1.93 13.86
CA ILE A 27 14.38 1.65 12.77
C ILE A 27 15.16 2.93 12.46
N ASP A 28 16.29 3.10 13.16
CA ASP A 28 17.27 4.06 12.71
C ASP A 28 17.67 3.71 11.28
N ASN A 29 17.63 4.71 10.40
CA ASN A 29 18.02 4.60 8.99
C ASN A 29 17.01 3.89 8.05
N VAL A 30 15.70 3.97 8.33
CA VAL A 30 14.63 3.60 7.39
C VAL A 30 14.82 4.20 5.99
N TYR A 31 15.36 5.42 5.91
CA TYR A 31 15.65 6.08 4.63
C TYR A 31 16.60 5.28 3.73
N LEU A 32 17.40 4.34 4.25
CA LEU A 32 18.26 3.47 3.44
C LEU A 32 17.47 2.49 2.55
N MET A 33 16.18 2.28 2.83
CA MET A 33 15.28 1.50 1.97
C MET A 33 14.79 2.29 0.76
N LEU A 34 14.94 3.62 0.77
CA LEU A 34 14.60 4.47 -0.36
C LEU A 34 15.65 4.39 -1.46
N ASP A 35 15.27 4.86 -2.65
CA ASP A 35 16.23 5.17 -3.71
C ASP A 35 17.32 6.12 -3.16
N PRO A 36 18.62 5.87 -3.46
CA PRO A 36 19.72 6.72 -3.04
C PRO A 36 19.51 8.23 -3.28
N GLN A 37 18.78 8.62 -4.33
CA GLN A 37 18.50 10.03 -4.62
C GLN A 37 17.57 10.70 -3.60
N LEU A 38 16.82 9.91 -2.83
CA LEU A 38 15.89 10.37 -1.79
C LEU A 38 16.52 10.32 -0.39
N HIS A 39 17.79 9.93 -0.28
CA HIS A 39 18.46 9.86 1.02
C HIS A 39 18.73 11.27 1.57
N PRO A 40 18.59 11.48 2.88
CA PRO A 40 19.01 12.74 3.51
C PRO A 40 20.49 13.01 3.27
N ILE A 41 20.82 14.26 2.95
CA ILE A 41 22.21 14.69 2.80
C ILE A 41 22.90 14.61 4.18
N PRO A 42 24.09 13.98 4.30
CA PRO A 42 24.82 13.90 5.56
C PRO A 42 25.02 15.28 6.20
N PRO A 43 24.78 15.43 7.52
CA PRO A 43 24.84 16.73 8.16
C PRO A 43 26.29 17.17 8.38
N ASP A 44 26.51 18.49 8.36
CA ASP A 44 27.72 19.10 8.91
C ASP A 44 27.60 19.17 10.43
N THR A 45 28.46 18.42 11.13
CA THR A 45 28.46 18.32 12.60
C THR A 45 28.81 19.63 13.30
N SER A 46 29.43 20.59 12.60
CA SER A 46 29.73 21.91 13.14
C SER A 46 28.53 22.86 13.08
N CYS A 47 27.52 22.54 12.27
CA CYS A 47 26.33 23.35 12.05
C CYS A 47 25.10 22.68 12.66
N GLN A 48 24.61 23.23 13.78
CA GLN A 48 23.43 22.72 14.47
C GLN A 48 22.20 22.65 13.55
N GLN A 49 22.03 23.64 12.67
CA GLN A 49 20.91 23.66 11.72
C GLN A 49 21.01 22.50 10.72
N SER A 50 22.21 22.15 10.25
CA SER A 50 22.42 21.04 9.33
C SER A 50 22.02 19.70 9.97
N VAL A 51 22.41 19.48 11.23
CA VAL A 51 22.02 18.31 12.01
C VAL A 51 20.50 18.23 12.18
N GLN A 52 19.84 19.35 12.48
CA GLN A 52 18.38 19.39 12.63
C GLN A 52 17.64 19.05 11.33
N ILE A 53 18.09 19.60 10.19
CA ILE A 53 17.50 19.31 8.88
C ILE A 53 17.65 17.81 8.55
N PHE A 54 18.80 17.21 8.83
CA PHE A 54 19.02 15.78 8.61
C PHE A 54 18.03 14.92 9.40
N GLU A 55 17.82 15.20 10.68
CA GLU A 55 16.85 14.45 11.49
C GLU A 55 15.41 14.65 11.03
N GLN A 56 15.04 15.86 10.61
CA GLN A 56 13.72 16.11 10.02
C GLN A 56 13.51 15.31 8.72
N HIS A 57 14.53 15.21 7.86
CA HIS A 57 14.45 14.40 6.65
C HIS A 57 14.34 12.90 6.94
N LYS A 58 14.93 12.40 8.04
CA LYS A 58 14.74 11.01 8.47
C LYS A 58 13.27 10.71 8.80
N MET A 59 12.60 11.62 9.52
CA MET A 59 11.18 11.49 9.83
C MET A 59 10.31 11.55 8.56
N LEU A 60 10.65 12.45 7.63
CA LEU A 60 9.91 12.55 6.37
C LEU A 60 10.08 11.29 5.49
N ALA A 61 11.27 10.70 5.47
CA ALA A 61 11.53 9.45 4.76
C ALA A 61 10.71 8.28 5.33
N GLU A 62 10.56 8.21 6.65
CA GLU A 62 9.69 7.22 7.31
C GLU A 62 8.23 7.42 6.89
N GLU A 63 7.73 8.65 6.95
CA GLU A 63 6.37 8.99 6.54
C GLU A 63 6.13 8.67 5.05
N TYR A 64 7.09 8.99 4.19
CA TYR A 64 7.00 8.68 2.76
C TYR A 64 6.83 7.18 2.52
N LEU A 65 7.62 6.32 3.19
CA LEU A 65 7.50 4.86 3.04
C LEU A 65 6.15 4.34 3.52
N ARG A 66 5.63 4.92 4.62
CA ARG A 66 4.30 4.58 5.12
C ARG A 66 3.23 4.90 4.08
N VAL A 67 3.21 6.13 3.57
CA VAL A 67 2.24 6.56 2.56
C VAL A 67 2.38 5.76 1.27
N GLN A 68 3.60 5.49 0.81
CA GLN A 68 3.86 4.69 -0.39
C GLN A 68 3.32 3.25 -0.26
N THR A 69 3.45 2.67 0.94
CA THR A 69 2.92 1.35 1.27
C THR A 69 1.40 1.37 1.24
N GLU A 70 0.77 2.36 1.88
CA GLU A 70 -0.68 2.54 1.89
C GLU A 70 -1.24 2.72 0.48
N MET A 71 -0.62 3.58 -0.35
CA MET A 71 -1.02 3.80 -1.75
C MET A 71 -0.98 2.51 -2.55
N THR A 72 0.14 1.78 -2.48
CA THR A 72 0.32 0.53 -3.24
C THR A 72 -0.70 -0.53 -2.82
N TYR A 73 -0.95 -0.65 -1.51
CA TYR A 73 -1.95 -1.57 -0.98
C TYR A 73 -3.37 -1.22 -1.46
N LEU A 74 -3.75 0.05 -1.39
CA LEU A 74 -5.06 0.50 -1.83
C LEU A 74 -5.26 0.30 -3.34
N SER A 75 -4.25 0.62 -4.16
CA SER A 75 -4.29 0.37 -5.60
C SER A 75 -4.53 -1.11 -5.92
N HIS A 76 -3.78 -2.01 -5.26
CA HIS A 76 -3.95 -3.46 -5.44
C HIS A 76 -5.31 -3.97 -4.98
N HIS A 77 -5.81 -3.46 -3.85
CA HIS A 77 -7.11 -3.85 -3.34
C HIS A 77 -8.24 -3.38 -4.28
N MET A 78 -8.14 -2.17 -4.81
CA MET A 78 -9.09 -1.66 -5.81
C MET A 78 -9.07 -2.49 -7.10
N GLU A 79 -7.89 -2.87 -7.58
CA GLU A 79 -7.75 -3.73 -8.77
C GLU A 79 -8.44 -5.08 -8.56
N LYS A 80 -8.20 -5.74 -7.42
CA LYS A 80 -8.87 -7.00 -7.07
C LYS A 80 -10.39 -6.89 -6.97
N LEU A 81 -10.89 -5.78 -6.43
CA LEU A 81 -12.34 -5.54 -6.37
C LEU A 81 -12.92 -5.35 -7.78
N SER A 82 -12.21 -4.61 -8.64
CA SER A 82 -12.59 -4.40 -10.03
C SER A 82 -12.68 -5.73 -10.79
N GLU A 83 -11.66 -6.60 -10.66
CA GLU A 83 -11.63 -7.93 -11.27
C GLU A 83 -12.80 -8.82 -10.81
N ARG A 84 -13.10 -8.80 -9.50
CA ARG A 84 -14.25 -9.58 -8.98
C ARG A 84 -15.58 -9.10 -9.55
N LEU A 85 -15.74 -7.79 -9.74
CA LEU A 85 -16.95 -7.22 -10.33
C LEU A 85 -17.06 -7.54 -11.82
N SER A 86 -15.96 -7.50 -12.58
CA SER A 86 -15.97 -7.86 -14.00
C SER A 86 -16.32 -9.33 -14.22
N LEU A 87 -15.73 -10.24 -13.44
CA LEU A 87 -16.05 -11.68 -13.51
C LEU A 87 -17.53 -11.95 -13.19
N THR A 88 -18.10 -11.24 -12.22
CA THR A 88 -19.53 -11.36 -11.87
C THR A 88 -20.42 -10.91 -13.03
N ALA A 89 -20.06 -9.82 -13.71
CA ALA A 89 -20.81 -9.31 -14.86
C ALA A 89 -20.73 -10.26 -16.08
N GLU A 90 -19.56 -10.85 -16.34
CA GLU A 90 -19.38 -11.85 -17.39
C GLU A 90 -20.24 -13.09 -17.15
N GLN A 91 -20.21 -13.62 -15.92
CA GLN A 91 -21.03 -14.77 -15.52
C GLN A 91 -22.53 -14.51 -15.74
N GLN A 92 -23.02 -13.34 -15.34
CA GLN A 92 -24.42 -12.96 -15.53
C GLN A 92 -24.80 -12.89 -17.02
N ASN A 93 -23.91 -12.38 -17.87
CA ASN A 93 -24.15 -12.31 -19.32
C ASN A 93 -24.17 -13.70 -19.96
N GLU A 94 -23.26 -14.59 -19.56
CA GLU A 94 -23.23 -15.99 -20.01
C GLU A 94 -24.51 -16.73 -19.63
N GLU A 95 -24.98 -16.60 -18.39
CA GLU A 95 -26.23 -17.21 -17.93
C GLU A 95 -27.44 -16.72 -18.74
N GLU A 96 -27.49 -15.42 -19.04
CA GLU A 96 -28.57 -14.86 -19.84
C GLU A 96 -28.53 -15.34 -21.31
N GLN A 97 -27.35 -15.46 -21.89
CA GLN A 97 -27.16 -16.02 -23.23
C GLN A 97 -27.62 -17.49 -23.29
N VAL A 98 -27.24 -18.30 -22.30
CA VAL A 98 -27.68 -19.70 -22.20
C VAL A 98 -29.21 -19.78 -22.10
N ARG A 99 -29.83 -18.94 -21.27
CA ARG A 99 -31.29 -18.88 -21.13
C ARG A 99 -31.98 -18.53 -22.45
N ARG A 100 -31.44 -17.59 -23.22
CA ARG A 100 -31.98 -17.20 -24.54
C ARG A 100 -31.94 -18.36 -25.53
N LEU A 101 -30.79 -19.03 -25.63
CA LEU A 101 -30.61 -20.19 -26.51
C LEU A 101 -31.54 -21.37 -26.15
N GLN A 102 -31.78 -21.59 -24.85
CA GLN A 102 -32.75 -22.60 -24.40
C GLN A 102 -34.17 -22.28 -24.84
N ASN A 103 -34.59 -21.02 -24.72
CA ASN A 103 -35.93 -20.59 -25.14
C ASN A 103 -36.14 -20.72 -26.65
N GLU A 104 -35.12 -20.42 -27.47
CA GLU A 104 -35.16 -20.62 -28.92
C GLU A 104 -35.28 -22.09 -29.32
N LYS A 105 -34.70 -23.00 -28.53
CA LYS A 105 -34.72 -24.45 -28.82
C LYS A 105 -36.06 -25.13 -28.50
N VAL A 106 -36.91 -24.48 -27.71
CA VAL A 106 -38.21 -25.00 -27.24
C VAL A 106 -39.37 -24.48 -28.11
N ASN A 107 -39.09 -23.51 -28.99
CA ASN A 107 -40.01 -22.98 -30.01
C ASN A 107 -39.79 -23.66 -31.36
#